data_AF-A0A8I1U6L7-F1
#
_entry.id   AF-A0A8I1U6L7-F1
#
_cell.length_a   1.000
_cell.length_b   1.000
_cell.length_c   1.000
_cell.angle_alpha   90.00
_cell.angle_beta   90.00
_cell.angle_gamma   90.00
#
_symmetry.space_group_name_H-M   'P 1'
#
loop_
_entity.id
_entity.type
_entity.pdbx_description
1 polymer ?
#
loop_
_entity_poly.entity_id
_entity_poly.type
_entity_poly.pdbx_seq_one_letter_code
_entity_poly.pdbx_strand_id
1 'polypeptide(L)'
;MKPFAALVVAAGLAVTPSLANDTMSTLGAGGLVFVQTDDVKMLSEDLYVSPEQVRVKYEFRNEGAEDTDALVAFPMPDITGDGDFMVAIPTEDPQNIFGFQTLVNGEPVSAELHQYVFATNIDYTQYLTDLGLPLTPYGEATVTAINALDEATKKELLHRALVIPMEFDQGQGMQTEYWPVWTLRSTYSWEAHFPAGKTVVVEHQYKPSVGGTVAVTFLAEPSEGYDRAAEYKQKYCTDDSFIAAVEKTLPDPAERYGAPFTESWISYIWSTGANWAGAIGNFHLTIDKGLPQNLVSFCWDGKVTKTGPTTFEMEAKDWWPPYGRELEVLILNRQNPEPNVG
;
A
#
# COMPACT_ATOMS: atom_id res chain seq x y z
N MET A 1 56.21 -22.74 7.69
CA MET A 1 55.10 -21.81 7.96
C MET A 1 54.03 -22.09 6.92
N LYS A 2 52.83 -22.53 7.35
CA LYS A 2 51.73 -22.95 6.46
C LYS A 2 50.96 -21.71 5.94
N PRO A 3 50.50 -21.68 4.68
CA PRO A 3 49.61 -20.63 4.20
C PRO A 3 48.18 -20.90 4.69
N PHE A 4 47.55 -19.89 5.29
CA PHE A 4 46.13 -19.92 5.65
C PHE A 4 45.31 -19.53 4.42
N ALA A 5 44.42 -20.43 3.98
CA ALA A 5 43.38 -20.11 3.02
C ALA A 5 42.25 -19.37 3.73
N ALA A 6 41.97 -18.13 3.30
CA ALA A 6 40.82 -17.37 3.76
C ALA A 6 39.57 -17.83 3.01
N LEU A 7 38.63 -18.44 3.72
CA LEU A 7 37.31 -18.81 3.21
C LEU A 7 36.42 -17.56 3.31
N VAL A 8 36.11 -16.94 2.17
CA VAL A 8 35.09 -15.88 2.09
C VAL A 8 33.73 -16.55 2.08
N VAL A 9 33.00 -16.47 3.19
CA VAL A 9 31.59 -16.84 3.25
C VAL A 9 30.78 -15.62 2.80
N ALA A 10 30.27 -15.67 1.57
CA ALA A 10 29.30 -14.71 1.08
C ALA A 10 27.95 -14.97 1.77
N ALA A 11 27.59 -14.13 2.73
CA ALA A 11 26.24 -14.11 3.30
C ALA A 11 25.32 -13.45 2.28
N GLY A 12 24.48 -14.26 1.61
CA GLY A 12 23.42 -13.77 0.75
C GLY A 12 22.36 -13.06 1.58
N LEU A 13 22.16 -11.77 1.34
CA LEU A 13 21.02 -11.00 1.84
C LEU A 13 19.76 -11.52 1.14
N ALA A 14 18.96 -12.30 1.85
CA ALA A 14 17.60 -12.60 1.43
C ALA A 14 16.74 -11.36 1.67
N VAL A 15 16.48 -10.61 0.60
CA VAL A 15 15.46 -9.56 0.59
C VAL A 15 14.11 -10.26 0.62
N THR A 16 13.37 -10.12 1.72
CA THR A 16 11.99 -10.61 1.80
C THR A 16 11.06 -9.58 1.16
N PRO A 17 10.28 -9.93 0.14
CA PRO A 17 9.34 -9.01 -0.51
C PRO A 17 8.13 -8.69 0.38
N SER A 18 7.58 -7.48 0.27
CA SER A 18 6.21 -7.16 0.68
C SER A 18 5.24 -7.67 -0.40
N LEU A 19 4.07 -8.14 0.02
CA LEU A 19 3.16 -9.00 -0.76
C LEU A 19 1.73 -8.54 -0.47
N ALA A 20 0.85 -8.42 -1.49
CA ALA A 20 -0.64 -8.49 -1.51
C ALA A 20 -1.27 -8.66 -2.88
N ASN A 21 -2.60 -8.87 -2.86
CA ASN A 21 -3.41 -9.94 -3.49
C ASN A 21 -3.62 -11.18 -2.60
N ASP A 22 -4.76 -11.85 -2.78
CA ASP A 22 -5.07 -13.10 -2.07
C ASP A 22 -3.99 -14.13 -2.40
N THR A 23 -3.60 -14.94 -1.43
CA THR A 23 -2.69 -16.07 -1.64
C THR A 23 -2.91 -17.07 -0.50
N MET A 24 -2.72 -18.36 -0.77
CA MET A 24 -2.71 -19.35 0.30
C MET A 24 -1.59 -19.04 1.27
N SER A 25 -1.74 -19.42 2.53
CA SER A 25 -0.78 -19.15 3.58
C SER A 25 -0.76 -20.26 4.63
N THR A 26 0.30 -20.29 5.44
CA THR A 26 0.42 -21.11 6.64
C THR A 26 0.90 -20.25 7.79
N LEU A 27 0.53 -20.59 9.03
CA LEU A 27 0.98 -19.86 10.20
C LEU A 27 2.34 -20.41 10.67
N GLY A 28 3.39 -19.58 10.57
CA GLY A 28 4.73 -19.89 11.07
C GLY A 28 5.07 -19.11 12.35
N ALA A 29 6.23 -19.38 12.94
CA ALA A 29 6.70 -18.71 14.17
C ALA A 29 7.00 -17.20 14.00
N GLY A 30 6.85 -16.65 12.78
CA GLY A 30 7.05 -15.23 12.46
C GLY A 30 5.90 -14.62 11.66
N GLY A 31 4.69 -15.20 11.74
CA GLY A 31 3.49 -14.68 11.07
C GLY A 31 3.04 -15.51 9.86
N LEU A 32 2.15 -14.92 9.06
CA LEU A 32 1.60 -15.53 7.84
C LEU A 32 2.70 -15.75 6.80
N VAL A 33 2.85 -17.00 6.36
CA VAL A 33 3.78 -17.40 5.29
C VAL A 33 2.93 -17.75 4.08
N PHE A 34 3.05 -16.98 3.00
CA PHE A 34 2.34 -17.28 1.77
C PHE A 34 2.86 -18.57 1.13
N VAL A 35 1.94 -19.44 0.72
CA VAL A 35 2.17 -20.76 0.16
C VAL A 35 1.60 -20.78 -1.24
N GLN A 36 2.37 -21.34 -2.18
CA GLN A 36 1.90 -21.60 -3.54
C GLN A 36 1.10 -22.90 -3.57
N THR A 37 0.03 -22.91 -4.37
CA THR A 37 -0.74 -24.10 -4.69
C THR A 37 -0.74 -24.33 -6.19
N ASP A 38 -0.58 -25.58 -6.60
CA ASP A 38 -0.69 -25.98 -8.00
C ASP A 38 -2.13 -26.34 -8.38
N ASP A 39 -3.03 -26.49 -7.40
CA ASP A 39 -4.38 -27.01 -7.62
C ASP A 39 -5.45 -25.91 -7.72
N VAL A 40 -5.28 -24.77 -7.03
CA VAL A 40 -6.27 -23.68 -7.06
C VAL A 40 -5.81 -22.57 -7.98
N LYS A 41 -6.57 -22.37 -9.07
CA LYS A 41 -6.30 -21.40 -10.11
C LYS A 41 -7.21 -20.18 -10.00
N MET A 42 -6.65 -18.99 -10.14
CA MET A 42 -7.42 -17.75 -10.30
C MET A 42 -7.93 -17.61 -11.74
N LEU A 43 -9.23 -17.79 -11.94
CA LEU A 43 -9.88 -17.66 -13.26
C LEU A 43 -10.12 -16.20 -13.63
N SER A 44 -10.48 -15.36 -12.65
CA SER A 44 -10.65 -13.93 -12.86
C SER A 44 -10.42 -13.11 -11.61
N GLU A 45 -10.04 -11.85 -11.83
CA GLU A 45 -9.98 -10.78 -10.85
C GLU A 45 -10.68 -9.55 -11.45
N ASP A 46 -11.68 -9.03 -10.75
CA ASP A 46 -12.36 -7.77 -11.05
C ASP A 46 -12.10 -6.79 -9.90
N LEU A 47 -11.15 -5.88 -10.13
CA LEU A 47 -10.64 -4.93 -9.15
C LEU A 47 -11.18 -3.53 -9.43
N TYR A 48 -11.77 -2.90 -8.41
CA TYR A 48 -12.18 -1.51 -8.41
C TYR A 48 -11.40 -0.73 -7.34
N VAL A 49 -10.78 0.38 -7.74
CA VAL A 49 -9.97 1.24 -6.86
C VAL A 49 -10.47 2.69 -6.92
N SER A 50 -10.79 3.26 -5.77
CA SER A 50 -11.09 4.68 -5.59
C SER A 50 -10.60 5.17 -4.22
N PRO A 51 -10.47 6.50 -4.00
CA PRO A 51 -10.11 7.05 -2.68
C PRO A 51 -11.04 6.63 -1.53
N GLU A 52 -12.31 6.33 -1.84
CA GLU A 52 -13.31 5.98 -0.83
C GLU A 52 -13.45 4.47 -0.63
N GLN A 53 -13.11 3.67 -1.64
CA GLN A 53 -13.33 2.23 -1.58
C GLN A 53 -12.45 1.45 -2.55
N VAL A 54 -11.90 0.34 -2.07
CA VAL A 54 -11.41 -0.75 -2.90
C VAL A 54 -12.40 -1.91 -2.80
N ARG A 55 -12.74 -2.49 -3.96
CA ARG A 55 -13.54 -3.71 -4.06
C ARG A 55 -12.82 -4.67 -5.00
N VAL A 56 -12.77 -5.93 -4.65
CA VAL A 56 -12.21 -6.94 -5.54
C VAL A 56 -13.05 -8.20 -5.50
N LYS A 57 -13.28 -8.78 -6.67
CA LYS A 57 -13.97 -10.07 -6.82
C LYS A 57 -13.07 -11.04 -7.56
N TYR A 58 -12.82 -12.17 -6.93
CA TYR A 58 -12.06 -13.28 -7.48
C TYR A 58 -12.98 -14.44 -7.81
N GLU A 59 -12.65 -15.16 -8.89
CA GLU A 59 -13.17 -16.51 -9.14
C GLU A 59 -12.00 -17.50 -9.10
N PHE A 60 -11.99 -18.36 -8.09
CA PHE A 60 -10.99 -19.40 -7.93
C PHE A 60 -11.58 -20.75 -8.33
N ARG A 61 -10.82 -21.58 -9.04
CA ARG A 61 -11.22 -22.95 -9.35
C ARG A 61 -10.20 -23.93 -8.83
N ASN A 62 -10.68 -24.92 -8.07
CA ASN A 62 -9.87 -26.09 -7.76
C ASN A 62 -9.85 -27.02 -8.98
N GLU A 63 -8.70 -27.13 -9.63
CA GLU A 63 -8.41 -28.01 -10.76
C GLU A 63 -7.87 -29.38 -10.33
N GLY A 64 -7.61 -29.56 -9.03
CA GLY A 64 -7.22 -30.82 -8.41
C GLY A 64 -8.34 -31.85 -8.31
N ALA A 65 -7.96 -33.06 -7.88
CA ALA A 65 -8.88 -34.20 -7.74
C ALA A 65 -9.51 -34.32 -6.34
N GLU A 66 -9.02 -33.56 -5.37
CA GLU A 66 -9.42 -33.58 -3.97
C GLU A 66 -9.82 -32.18 -3.50
N ASP A 67 -10.60 -32.12 -2.44
CA ASP A 67 -10.97 -30.86 -1.81
C ASP A 67 -9.72 -30.22 -1.16
N THR A 68 -9.63 -28.89 -1.22
CA THR A 68 -8.50 -28.13 -0.66
C THR A 68 -9.01 -27.18 0.40
N ASP A 69 -8.57 -27.37 1.64
CA ASP A 69 -8.73 -26.39 2.72
C ASP A 69 -7.45 -25.55 2.83
N ALA A 70 -7.61 -24.23 2.91
CA ALA A 70 -6.49 -23.31 2.94
C ALA A 70 -6.76 -22.08 3.79
N LEU A 71 -5.75 -21.67 4.56
CA LEU A 71 -5.71 -20.35 5.16
C LEU A 71 -5.38 -19.33 4.07
N VAL A 72 -6.35 -18.52 3.66
CA VAL A 72 -6.14 -17.44 2.71
C VAL A 72 -5.67 -16.21 3.48
N ALA A 73 -4.72 -15.49 2.91
CA ALA A 73 -4.25 -14.22 3.43
C ALA A 73 -4.38 -13.12 2.37
N PHE A 74 -4.95 -12.00 2.79
CA PHE A 74 -5.06 -10.75 2.04
C PHE A 74 -4.24 -9.67 2.76
N PRO A 75 -3.01 -9.43 2.32
CA PRO A 75 -2.19 -8.39 2.92
C PRO A 75 -2.61 -7.00 2.45
N MET A 76 -2.26 -6.00 3.24
CA MET A 76 -2.59 -4.61 2.99
C MET A 76 -1.32 -3.87 2.56
N PRO A 77 -1.44 -2.78 1.79
CA PRO A 77 -0.31 -1.90 1.52
C PRO A 77 0.41 -1.47 2.80
N ASP A 78 1.74 -1.48 2.77
CA ASP A 78 2.59 -1.01 3.86
C ASP A 78 2.26 0.46 4.18
N ILE A 79 2.07 0.77 5.47
CA ILE A 79 1.94 2.15 5.94
C ILE A 79 3.23 2.54 6.63
N THR A 80 3.95 3.52 6.09
CA THR A 80 5.21 4.00 6.67
C THR A 80 5.03 5.41 7.19
N GLY A 81 5.47 5.64 8.44
CA GLY A 81 5.60 7.00 8.97
C GLY A 81 6.81 7.71 8.37
N ASP A 82 6.69 9.01 8.21
CA ASP A 82 7.73 9.85 7.57
C ASP A 82 7.93 11.19 8.31
N GLY A 83 7.06 11.51 9.27
CA GLY A 83 7.08 12.78 10.03
C GLY A 83 6.21 13.89 9.45
N ASP A 84 5.90 13.86 8.15
CA ASP A 84 5.21 14.94 7.43
C ASP A 84 3.86 14.50 6.78
N PHE A 85 3.55 13.21 6.63
CA PHE A 85 2.33 12.77 5.93
C PHE A 85 1.07 12.75 6.80
N MET A 86 -0.04 13.19 6.17
CA MET A 86 -1.38 12.88 6.63
C MET A 86 -1.80 11.53 6.07
N VAL A 87 -1.63 10.47 6.85
CA VAL A 87 -2.23 9.17 6.54
C VAL A 87 -3.64 9.13 7.13
N ALA A 88 -4.65 8.86 6.31
CA ALA A 88 -6.00 8.63 6.80
C ALA A 88 -6.17 7.16 7.22
N ILE A 89 -6.46 6.90 8.50
CA ILE A 89 -7.14 5.64 8.85
C ILE A 89 -8.61 5.78 8.48
N PRO A 90 -9.15 4.84 7.70
CA PRO A 90 -10.56 4.82 7.35
C PRO A 90 -11.57 4.71 8.51
N THR A 91 -11.20 4.03 9.60
CA THR A 91 -12.08 3.73 10.73
C THR A 91 -11.45 4.08 12.09
N GLU A 92 -12.30 4.23 13.10
CA GLU A 92 -11.89 4.35 14.51
C GLU A 92 -11.76 2.98 15.21
N ASP A 93 -11.98 1.87 14.49
CA ASP A 93 -11.93 0.52 15.03
C ASP A 93 -10.47 0.01 15.05
N PRO A 94 -9.84 -0.14 16.22
CA PRO A 94 -8.45 -0.59 16.30
C PRO A 94 -8.26 -2.04 15.83
N GLN A 95 -9.33 -2.84 15.72
CA GLN A 95 -9.30 -4.22 15.24
C GLN A 95 -9.69 -4.35 13.77
N ASN A 96 -10.23 -3.29 13.16
CA ASN A 96 -10.55 -3.26 11.74
C ASN A 96 -10.35 -1.86 11.14
N ILE A 97 -9.10 -1.40 11.16
CA ILE A 97 -8.70 -0.05 10.77
C ILE A 97 -9.07 0.30 9.31
N PHE A 98 -9.26 -0.70 8.44
CA PHE A 98 -9.65 -0.51 7.04
C PHE A 98 -11.14 -0.75 6.75
N GLY A 99 -11.91 -1.21 7.74
CA GLY A 99 -13.28 -1.66 7.51
C GLY A 99 -13.35 -2.85 6.55
N PHE A 100 -12.34 -3.73 6.58
CA PHE A 100 -12.24 -4.89 5.71
C PHE A 100 -13.42 -5.84 5.93
N GLN A 101 -14.01 -6.27 4.83
CA GLN A 101 -15.06 -7.27 4.77
C GLN A 101 -14.74 -8.23 3.64
N THR A 102 -14.97 -9.51 3.90
CA THR A 102 -14.76 -10.57 2.93
C THR A 102 -15.98 -11.50 2.90
N LEU A 103 -16.38 -11.88 1.70
CA LEU A 103 -17.45 -12.83 1.42
C LEU A 103 -16.86 -14.03 0.67
N VAL A 104 -17.29 -15.23 1.02
CA VAL A 104 -17.00 -16.46 0.28
C VAL A 104 -18.32 -17.03 -0.20
N ASN A 105 -18.49 -17.15 -1.52
CA ASN A 105 -19.75 -17.53 -2.16
C ASN A 105 -20.96 -16.71 -1.70
N GLY A 106 -20.75 -15.41 -1.42
CA GLY A 106 -21.78 -14.49 -0.95
C GLY A 106 -22.07 -14.55 0.56
N GLU A 107 -21.41 -15.44 1.31
CA GLU A 107 -21.55 -15.52 2.77
C GLU A 107 -20.38 -14.80 3.46
N PRO A 108 -20.65 -13.92 4.46
CA PRO A 108 -19.57 -13.26 5.21
C PRO A 108 -18.70 -14.25 5.97
N VAL A 109 -17.38 -14.08 5.89
CA VAL A 109 -16.42 -14.83 6.70
C VAL A 109 -15.68 -13.91 7.66
N SER A 110 -15.34 -14.44 8.84
CA SER A 110 -14.59 -13.68 9.84
C SER A 110 -13.11 -13.70 9.48
N ALA A 111 -12.55 -12.52 9.18
CA ALA A 111 -11.13 -12.36 8.95
C ALA A 111 -10.40 -11.93 10.24
N GLU A 112 -9.22 -12.49 10.46
CA GLU A 112 -8.32 -12.11 11.55
C GLU A 112 -7.27 -11.10 11.03
N LEU A 113 -7.11 -9.98 11.73
CA LEU A 113 -6.10 -8.96 11.42
C LEU A 113 -4.78 -9.27 12.12
N HIS A 114 -3.71 -9.38 11.33
CA HIS A 114 -2.33 -9.54 11.77
C HIS A 114 -1.56 -8.25 11.48
N GLN A 115 -0.80 -7.76 12.45
CA GLN A 115 -0.02 -6.52 12.31
C GLN A 115 1.42 -6.70 12.77
N TYR A 116 2.34 -6.13 12.01
CA TYR A 116 3.77 -6.21 12.27
C TYR A 116 4.44 -4.86 12.02
N VAL A 117 5.38 -4.49 12.87
CA VAL A 117 6.15 -3.27 12.76
C VAL A 117 7.57 -3.59 12.31
N PHE A 118 8.00 -2.92 11.25
CA PHE A 118 9.34 -3.04 10.70
C PHE A 118 10.05 -1.69 10.67
N ALA A 119 11.35 -1.68 10.96
CA ALA A 119 12.25 -0.60 10.58
C ALA A 119 13.49 -1.19 9.94
N THR A 120 13.90 -0.66 8.78
CA THR A 120 15.04 -1.20 8.01
C THR A 120 14.95 -2.71 7.75
N ASN A 121 13.73 -3.21 7.53
CA ASN A 121 13.40 -4.63 7.34
C ASN A 121 13.71 -5.54 8.56
N ILE A 122 13.79 -4.97 9.76
CA ILE A 122 13.87 -5.70 11.04
C ILE A 122 12.53 -5.59 11.75
N ASP A 123 11.99 -6.73 12.21
CA ASP A 123 10.75 -6.79 12.99
C ASP A 123 10.97 -6.28 14.42
N TYR A 124 10.20 -5.26 14.80
CA TYR A 124 10.17 -4.64 16.13
C TYR A 124 8.79 -4.69 16.79
N THR A 125 7.89 -5.56 16.31
CA THR A 125 6.50 -5.67 16.79
C THR A 125 6.43 -5.92 18.29
N GLN A 126 7.15 -6.94 18.78
CA GLN A 126 7.19 -7.26 20.21
C GLN A 126 7.82 -6.12 21.02
N TYR A 127 8.87 -5.48 20.49
CA TYR A 127 9.55 -4.38 21.18
C TYR A 127 8.62 -3.19 21.40
N LEU A 128 7.85 -2.77 20.40
CA LEU A 128 6.86 -1.70 20.56
C LEU A 128 5.72 -2.10 21.48
N THR A 129 5.26 -3.35 21.40
CA THR A 129 4.19 -3.88 22.26
C THR A 129 4.61 -3.92 23.72
N ASP A 130 5.84 -4.34 24.02
CA ASP A 130 6.40 -4.38 25.38
C ASP A 130 6.53 -2.96 25.98
N LEU A 131 6.74 -1.95 25.13
CA LEU A 131 6.74 -0.53 25.53
C LEU A 131 5.33 0.06 25.69
N GLY A 132 4.28 -0.69 25.33
CA GLY A 132 2.90 -0.19 25.32
C GLY A 132 2.64 0.88 24.25
N LEU A 133 3.47 0.93 23.20
CA LEU A 133 3.30 1.87 22.10
C LEU A 133 2.26 1.34 21.10
N PRO A 134 1.36 2.20 20.58
CA PRO A 134 0.53 1.85 19.44
C PRO A 134 1.39 1.47 18.23
N LEU A 135 0.98 0.45 17.48
CA LEU A 135 1.72 -0.01 16.28
C LEU A 135 1.52 0.92 15.06
N THR A 136 0.50 1.77 15.08
CA THR A 136 0.20 2.73 14.00
C THR A 136 1.25 3.84 13.96
N PRO A 137 2.00 4.02 12.85
CA PRO A 137 3.11 4.97 12.75
C PRO A 137 2.65 6.42 12.48
N TYR A 138 1.51 6.84 13.02
CA TYR A 138 0.94 8.16 12.80
C TYR A 138 -0.10 8.47 13.89
N GLY A 139 -0.57 9.71 13.90
CA GLY A 139 -1.60 10.19 14.83
C GLY A 139 -1.04 10.66 16.18
N GLU A 140 -1.81 11.54 16.83
CA GLU A 140 -1.42 12.19 18.09
C GLU A 140 -1.19 11.18 19.22
N ALA A 141 -1.95 10.09 19.26
CA ALA A 141 -1.82 9.05 20.27
C ALA A 141 -0.44 8.39 20.25
N THR A 142 0.06 8.02 19.07
CA THR A 142 1.39 7.42 18.92
C THR A 142 2.49 8.43 19.25
N VAL A 143 2.41 9.65 18.73
CA VAL A 143 3.40 10.71 18.99
C VAL A 143 3.46 11.05 20.48
N THR A 144 2.31 11.19 21.14
CA THR A 144 2.24 11.44 22.59
C THR A 144 2.84 10.30 23.39
N ALA A 145 2.52 9.06 23.04
CA ALA A 145 3.05 7.88 23.74
C ALA A 145 4.57 7.78 23.62
N ILE A 146 5.14 8.03 22.42
CA ILE A 146 6.60 8.08 22.21
C ILE A 146 7.23 9.19 23.06
N ASN A 147 6.67 10.39 23.02
CA ASN A 147 7.27 11.56 23.68
C ASN A 147 7.15 11.53 25.21
N ALA A 148 6.24 10.70 25.75
CA ALA A 148 6.12 10.43 27.18
C ALA A 148 7.16 9.42 27.72
N LEU A 149 7.88 8.70 26.85
CA LEU A 149 8.94 7.77 27.26
C LEU A 149 10.14 8.51 27.88
N ASP A 150 10.94 7.79 28.65
CA ASP A 150 12.20 8.34 29.15
C ASP A 150 13.24 8.52 28.03
N GLU A 151 14.22 9.40 28.28
CA GLU A 151 15.24 9.77 27.29
C GLU A 151 16.13 8.60 26.83
N ALA A 152 16.33 7.57 27.67
CA ALA A 152 17.11 6.41 27.25
C ALA A 152 16.31 5.57 26.24
N THR A 153 15.02 5.37 26.49
CA THR A 153 14.12 4.66 25.57
C THR A 153 13.95 5.40 24.24
N LYS A 154 13.82 6.74 24.25
CA LYS A 154 13.78 7.54 23.01
C LYS A 154 15.05 7.39 22.17
N LYS A 155 16.22 7.42 22.82
CA LYS A 155 17.50 7.19 22.13
C LYS A 155 17.60 5.80 21.53
N GLU A 156 17.04 4.80 22.20
CA GLU A 156 16.99 3.43 21.68
C GLU A 156 16.06 3.31 20.46
N LEU A 157 14.88 3.95 20.50
CA LEU A 157 13.99 4.03 19.34
C LEU A 157 14.69 4.72 18.15
N LEU A 158 15.41 5.81 18.40
CA LEU A 158 16.18 6.51 17.37
C LEU A 158 17.31 5.62 16.81
N HIS A 159 18.04 4.92 17.68
CA HIS A 159 19.11 4.00 17.28
C HIS A 159 18.60 2.87 16.37
N ARG A 160 17.37 2.42 16.59
CA ARG A 160 16.69 1.38 15.81
C ARG A 160 16.01 1.90 14.54
N ALA A 161 16.14 3.19 14.24
CA ALA A 161 15.47 3.87 13.14
C ALA A 161 13.93 3.73 13.20
N LEU A 162 13.36 3.65 14.41
CA LEU A 162 11.92 3.63 14.64
C LEU A 162 11.34 5.05 14.71
N VAL A 163 12.14 6.03 15.12
CA VAL A 163 11.71 7.44 15.23
C VAL A 163 12.75 8.39 14.66
N ILE A 164 12.32 9.59 14.27
CA ILE A 164 13.20 10.73 13.95
C ILE A 164 12.94 11.88 14.93
N PRO A 165 13.96 12.70 15.25
CA PRO A 165 13.75 13.94 15.97
C PRO A 165 13.25 15.02 15.01
N MET A 166 12.19 15.72 15.41
CA MET A 166 11.68 16.91 14.75
C MET A 166 11.84 18.09 15.69
N GLU A 167 12.52 19.13 15.21
CA GLU A 167 12.77 20.33 15.99
C GLU A 167 11.88 21.48 15.53
N PHE A 168 11.17 22.11 16.47
CA PHE A 168 10.30 23.24 16.18
C PHE A 168 10.31 24.27 17.31
N ASP A 169 9.91 25.50 17.00
CA ASP A 169 9.73 26.57 17.99
C ASP A 169 8.30 27.11 17.91
N GLN A 170 7.51 26.85 18.96
CA GLN A 170 6.15 27.38 19.11
C GLN A 170 6.10 28.64 20.01
N GLY A 171 7.19 29.42 20.05
CA GLY A 171 7.31 30.61 20.89
C GLY A 171 7.72 30.32 22.33
N GLN A 172 8.12 29.07 22.63
CA GLN A 172 8.64 28.65 23.93
C GLN A 172 10.12 28.21 23.86
N GLY A 173 10.79 28.52 22.75
CA GLY A 173 12.13 28.04 22.43
C GLY A 173 12.09 26.73 21.65
N MET A 174 13.26 26.32 21.16
CA MET A 174 13.42 25.07 20.41
C MET A 174 13.00 23.87 21.26
N GLN A 175 12.07 23.10 20.73
CA GLN A 175 11.61 21.82 21.27
C GLN A 175 11.96 20.71 20.29
N THR A 176 12.24 19.53 20.83
CA THR A 176 12.46 18.31 20.03
C THR A 176 11.37 17.31 20.39
N GLU A 177 10.60 16.90 19.39
CA GLU A 177 9.69 15.74 19.50
C GLU A 177 10.20 14.60 18.66
N TYR A 178 9.92 13.37 19.10
CA TYR A 178 10.22 12.17 18.33
C TYR A 178 8.97 11.70 17.60
N TRP A 179 9.11 11.51 16.28
CA TRP A 179 8.03 11.12 15.39
C TRP A 179 8.27 9.72 14.83
N PRO A 180 7.23 8.87 14.75
CA PRO A 180 7.35 7.51 14.24
C PRO A 180 7.70 7.49 12.76
N VAL A 181 8.68 6.67 12.39
CA VAL A 181 9.07 6.43 10.98
C VAL A 181 9.14 4.95 10.61
N TRP A 182 8.56 4.09 11.44
CA TRP A 182 8.48 2.67 11.15
C TRP A 182 7.39 2.34 10.12
N THR A 183 7.52 1.18 9.51
CA THR A 183 6.55 0.61 8.59
C THR A 183 5.63 -0.36 9.33
N LEU A 184 4.33 -0.11 9.29
CA LEU A 184 3.28 -1.03 9.69
C LEU A 184 2.86 -1.88 8.48
N ARG A 185 3.00 -3.19 8.63
CA ARG A 185 2.44 -4.19 7.71
C ARG A 185 1.20 -4.80 8.32
N SER A 186 0.13 -4.90 7.54
CA SER A 186 -1.14 -5.49 7.98
C SER A 186 -1.57 -6.60 7.05
N THR A 187 -2.19 -7.66 7.57
CA THR A 187 -2.71 -8.77 6.76
C THR A 187 -3.97 -9.35 7.39
N TYR A 188 -5.00 -9.52 6.57
CA TYR A 188 -6.21 -10.24 6.97
C TYR A 188 -6.09 -11.71 6.57
N SER A 189 -6.50 -12.64 7.43
CA SER A 189 -6.54 -14.07 7.10
C SER A 189 -7.86 -14.73 7.46
N TRP A 190 -8.28 -15.72 6.68
CA TRP A 190 -9.45 -16.56 6.98
C TRP A 190 -9.28 -17.95 6.36
N GLU A 191 -10.00 -18.93 6.90
CA GLU A 191 -10.04 -20.28 6.31
C GLU A 191 -10.99 -20.32 5.13
N ALA A 192 -10.56 -20.91 4.01
CA ALA A 192 -11.36 -21.11 2.82
C ALA A 192 -11.34 -22.58 2.39
N HIS A 193 -12.50 -23.06 1.96
CA HIS A 193 -12.68 -24.40 1.44
C HIS A 193 -12.92 -24.33 -0.08
N PHE A 194 -12.09 -25.04 -0.85
CA PHE A 194 -12.15 -25.13 -2.30
C PHE A 194 -12.47 -26.58 -2.73
N PRO A 195 -13.74 -26.93 -2.98
CA PRO A 195 -14.10 -28.29 -3.36
C PRO A 195 -13.56 -28.68 -4.73
N ALA A 196 -13.17 -29.94 -4.90
CA ALA A 196 -12.59 -30.47 -6.14
C ALA A 196 -13.47 -30.16 -7.38
N GLY A 197 -12.86 -29.58 -8.40
CA GLY A 197 -13.53 -29.24 -9.66
C GLY A 197 -14.60 -28.14 -9.57
N LYS A 198 -14.72 -27.45 -8.42
CA LYS A 198 -15.67 -26.34 -8.22
C LYS A 198 -14.99 -24.99 -8.32
N THR A 199 -15.81 -23.99 -8.65
CA THR A 199 -15.44 -22.58 -8.58
C THR A 199 -15.95 -22.00 -7.27
N VAL A 200 -15.10 -21.27 -6.57
CA VAL A 200 -15.37 -20.49 -5.37
C VAL A 200 -15.23 -19.01 -5.73
N VAL A 201 -16.21 -18.21 -5.32
CA VAL A 201 -16.18 -16.75 -5.48
C VAL A 201 -15.73 -16.14 -4.16
N VAL A 202 -14.75 -15.25 -4.21
CA VAL A 202 -14.27 -14.49 -3.05
C VAL A 202 -14.42 -13.01 -3.36
N GLU A 203 -15.03 -12.24 -2.47
CA GLU A 203 -15.26 -10.82 -2.65
C GLU A 203 -14.75 -10.05 -1.43
N HIS A 204 -13.92 -9.03 -1.66
CA HIS A 204 -13.46 -8.13 -0.61
C HIS A 204 -13.95 -6.73 -0.84
N GLN A 205 -14.20 -6.01 0.25
CA GLN A 205 -14.30 -4.56 0.25
C GLN A 205 -13.61 -3.97 1.47
N TYR A 206 -12.97 -2.82 1.27
CA TYR A 206 -12.37 -2.03 2.33
C TYR A 206 -12.21 -0.59 1.85
N LYS A 207 -11.92 0.32 2.79
CA LYS A 207 -11.53 1.69 2.44
C LYS A 207 -10.00 1.77 2.46
N PRO A 208 -9.35 2.24 1.38
CA PRO A 208 -7.89 2.22 1.32
C PRO A 208 -7.28 3.25 2.27
N SER A 209 -6.04 3.00 2.69
CA SER A 209 -5.18 4.08 3.19
C SER A 209 -4.89 5.04 2.04
N VAL A 210 -5.21 6.32 2.24
CA VAL A 210 -4.92 7.37 1.26
C VAL A 210 -3.79 8.22 1.84
N GLY A 211 -2.62 8.18 1.21
CA GLY A 211 -1.56 9.13 1.47
C GLY A 211 -1.79 10.41 0.66
N GLY A 212 -1.12 11.50 1.01
CA GLY A 212 -1.26 12.75 0.29
C GLY A 212 -0.29 13.85 0.70
N THR A 213 -0.22 14.89 -0.14
CA THR A 213 0.45 16.16 0.15
C THR A 213 -0.53 17.32 -0.11
N VAL A 214 -0.23 18.49 0.45
CA VAL A 214 -1.11 19.67 0.36
C VAL A 214 -0.92 20.51 -0.92
N ALA A 215 -0.01 20.12 -1.80
CA ALA A 215 0.29 20.82 -3.05
C ALA A 215 0.88 19.86 -4.09
N VAL A 216 0.91 20.27 -5.36
CA VAL A 216 1.67 19.54 -6.38
C VAL A 216 3.17 19.73 -6.16
N THR A 217 3.88 18.65 -5.89
CA THR A 217 5.31 18.68 -5.50
C THR A 217 6.25 18.25 -6.62
N PHE A 218 5.79 17.44 -7.57
CA PHE A 218 6.61 16.91 -8.67
C PHE A 218 6.92 17.92 -9.78
N LEU A 219 6.35 19.13 -9.74
CA LEU A 219 6.71 20.24 -10.64
C LEU A 219 7.90 21.07 -10.12
N ALA A 220 8.34 20.83 -8.90
CA ALA A 220 9.49 21.52 -8.33
C ALA A 220 10.80 21.09 -9.03
N GLU A 221 11.73 22.02 -9.18
CA GLU A 221 13.05 21.74 -9.72
C GLU A 221 13.80 20.73 -8.82
N PRO A 222 14.63 19.84 -9.40
CA PRO A 222 15.45 18.93 -8.62
C PRO A 222 16.34 19.69 -7.62
N SER A 223 16.42 19.21 -6.38
CA SER A 223 17.25 19.82 -5.34
C SER A 223 18.06 18.75 -4.60
N GLU A 224 19.31 19.07 -4.25
CA GLU A 224 20.17 18.22 -3.40
C GLU A 224 20.34 16.76 -3.87
N GLY A 225 20.31 16.53 -5.19
CA GLY A 225 20.42 15.18 -5.77
C GLY A 225 19.12 14.37 -5.75
N TYR A 226 18.02 14.99 -5.35
CA TYR A 226 16.68 14.42 -5.35
C TYR A 226 15.85 15.04 -6.48
N ASP A 227 15.34 14.19 -7.37
CA ASP A 227 14.49 14.55 -8.51
C ASP A 227 13.10 13.95 -8.32
N ARG A 228 12.18 14.77 -7.80
CA ARG A 228 10.77 14.38 -7.56
C ARG A 228 10.07 13.98 -8.85
N ALA A 229 10.32 14.69 -9.96
CA ALA A 229 9.67 14.40 -11.22
C ALA A 229 10.07 13.02 -11.74
N ALA A 230 11.36 12.65 -11.62
CA ALA A 230 11.84 11.32 -11.97
C ALA A 230 11.23 10.22 -11.11
N GLU A 231 11.13 10.43 -9.78
CA GLU A 231 10.50 9.47 -8.88
C GLU A 231 9.01 9.28 -9.21
N TYR A 232 8.25 10.38 -9.38
CA TYR A 232 6.83 10.32 -9.71
C TYR A 232 6.60 9.66 -11.08
N LYS A 233 7.48 9.93 -12.06
CA LYS A 233 7.44 9.26 -13.36
C LYS A 233 7.69 7.76 -13.24
N GLN A 234 8.63 7.34 -12.40
CA GLN A 234 8.90 5.92 -12.16
C GLN A 234 7.73 5.24 -11.42
N LYS A 235 7.16 5.90 -10.41
CA LYS A 235 6.15 5.32 -9.51
C LYS A 235 4.74 5.36 -10.10
N TYR A 236 4.33 6.49 -10.66
CA TYR A 236 2.95 6.75 -11.10
C TYR A 236 2.81 6.92 -12.62
N CYS A 237 3.90 6.75 -13.38
CA CYS A 237 3.92 6.92 -14.83
C CYS A 237 3.39 8.28 -15.30
N THR A 238 3.72 9.36 -14.58
CA THR A 238 3.38 10.74 -14.96
C THR A 238 4.04 11.11 -16.29
N ASP A 239 3.32 10.92 -17.39
CA ASP A 239 3.81 11.19 -18.74
C ASP A 239 3.80 12.69 -19.07
N ASP A 240 4.45 13.05 -20.17
CA ASP A 240 4.58 14.45 -20.59
C ASP A 240 3.21 15.11 -20.81
N SER A 241 2.17 14.34 -21.16
CA SER A 241 0.81 14.85 -21.36
C SER A 241 0.11 15.17 -20.04
N PHE A 242 0.32 14.33 -19.02
CA PHE A 242 -0.13 14.54 -17.66
C PHE A 242 0.54 15.77 -17.06
N ILE A 243 1.88 15.85 -17.13
CA ILE A 243 2.64 17.01 -16.66
C ILE A 243 2.15 18.29 -17.33
N ALA A 244 2.03 18.30 -18.66
CA ALA A 244 1.54 19.46 -19.40
C ALA A 244 0.08 19.83 -19.06
N ALA A 245 -0.76 18.87 -18.68
CA ALA A 245 -2.11 19.15 -18.21
C ALA A 245 -2.12 19.88 -16.86
N VAL A 246 -1.20 19.52 -15.95
CA VAL A 246 -1.04 20.18 -14.65
C VAL A 246 -0.43 21.57 -14.82
N GLU A 247 0.63 21.72 -15.62
CA GLU A 247 1.28 23.01 -15.86
C GLU A 247 0.31 24.07 -16.43
N LYS A 248 -0.66 23.66 -17.27
CA LYS A 248 -1.70 24.56 -17.81
C LYS A 248 -2.64 25.13 -16.75
N THR A 249 -2.65 24.58 -15.55
CA THR A 249 -3.49 25.05 -14.44
C THR A 249 -2.76 26.03 -13.52
N LEU A 250 -1.46 26.25 -13.71
CA LEU A 250 -0.67 27.19 -12.93
C LEU A 250 -1.18 28.62 -13.15
N PRO A 251 -1.49 29.37 -12.08
CA PRO A 251 -1.79 30.80 -12.18
C PRO A 251 -0.58 31.61 -12.68
N ASP A 252 0.61 31.23 -12.23
CA ASP A 252 1.90 31.76 -12.66
C ASP A 252 2.86 30.59 -12.95
N PRO A 253 3.41 30.44 -14.16
CA PRO A 253 4.40 29.41 -14.48
C PRO A 253 5.67 29.45 -13.60
N ALA A 254 5.99 30.59 -12.98
CA ALA A 254 7.09 30.72 -12.04
C ALA A 254 6.78 30.13 -10.64
N GLU A 255 5.50 29.95 -10.30
CA GLU A 255 5.05 29.43 -9.01
C GLU A 255 4.69 27.94 -9.12
N ARG A 256 5.71 27.07 -9.12
CA ARG A 256 5.55 25.61 -9.37
C ARG A 256 4.62 24.88 -8.39
N TYR A 257 4.47 25.38 -7.17
CA TYR A 257 3.53 24.85 -6.16
C TYR A 257 2.11 25.45 -6.27
N GLY A 258 1.90 26.42 -7.15
CA GLY A 258 0.63 27.15 -7.30
C GLY A 258 -0.44 26.38 -8.08
N ALA A 259 -0.17 25.13 -8.49
CA ALA A 259 -1.18 24.32 -9.16
C ALA A 259 -2.36 24.08 -8.20
N PRO A 260 -3.62 24.27 -8.63
CA PRO A 260 -4.80 24.21 -7.75
C PRO A 260 -5.19 22.75 -7.45
N PHE A 261 -4.24 21.95 -6.98
CA PHE A 261 -4.46 20.55 -6.64
C PHE A 261 -3.72 20.18 -5.34
N THR A 262 -4.34 19.29 -4.56
CA THR A 262 -3.60 18.45 -3.61
C THR A 262 -3.29 17.10 -4.26
N GLU A 263 -2.26 16.42 -3.77
CA GLU A 263 -1.94 15.06 -4.20
C GLU A 263 -2.58 14.08 -3.23
N SER A 264 -3.18 13.02 -3.75
CA SER A 264 -3.43 11.81 -2.99
C SER A 264 -2.96 10.60 -3.77
N TRP A 265 -2.58 9.54 -3.06
CA TRP A 265 -2.21 8.29 -3.71
C TRP A 265 -2.78 7.09 -2.99
N ILE A 266 -3.02 6.05 -3.78
CA ILE A 266 -3.51 4.75 -3.36
C ILE A 266 -2.53 3.72 -3.89
N SER A 267 -2.02 2.89 -2.98
CA SER A 267 -1.22 1.73 -3.34
C SER A 267 -2.10 0.49 -3.25
N TYR A 268 -1.98 -0.41 -4.22
CA TYR A 268 -2.61 -1.73 -4.22
C TYR A 268 -1.58 -2.75 -4.67
N ILE A 269 -1.40 -3.79 -3.86
CA ILE A 269 -0.43 -4.82 -4.19
C ILE A 269 -1.17 -5.86 -5.03
N TRP A 270 -0.69 -6.10 -6.25
CA TRP A 270 -1.28 -7.07 -7.19
C TRP A 270 -0.35 -8.24 -7.48
N SER A 271 0.92 -8.15 -7.06
CA SER A 271 1.98 -9.08 -7.46
C SER A 271 1.77 -10.49 -6.92
N THR A 272 1.08 -10.64 -5.78
CA THR A 272 0.81 -11.98 -5.20
C THR A 272 -0.31 -12.73 -5.90
N GLY A 273 -1.02 -12.11 -6.85
CA GLY A 273 -1.90 -12.86 -7.74
C GLY A 273 -1.15 -13.98 -8.48
N ALA A 274 0.17 -13.84 -8.64
CA ALA A 274 1.08 -14.86 -9.17
C ALA A 274 1.39 -16.02 -8.21
N ASN A 275 0.88 -16.03 -6.97
CA ASN A 275 1.06 -17.13 -6.01
C ASN A 275 0.04 -18.26 -6.21
N TRP A 276 -1.00 -18.04 -7.01
CA TRP A 276 -1.96 -19.07 -7.41
C TRP A 276 -1.47 -19.87 -8.61
N ALA A 277 -2.17 -20.95 -8.94
CA ALA A 277 -1.81 -21.82 -10.05
C ALA A 277 -1.92 -21.10 -11.41
N GLY A 278 -0.79 -20.57 -11.89
CA GLY A 278 -0.69 -19.94 -13.21
C GLY A 278 -1.09 -18.47 -13.25
N ALA A 279 -1.33 -17.98 -14.47
CA ALA A 279 -1.71 -16.58 -14.72
C ALA A 279 -3.16 -16.31 -14.31
N ILE A 280 -3.48 -15.03 -14.05
CA ILE A 280 -4.85 -14.58 -13.87
C ILE A 280 -5.58 -14.69 -15.22
N GLY A 281 -6.60 -15.55 -15.28
CA GLY A 281 -7.28 -15.84 -16.56
C GLY A 281 -7.88 -14.61 -17.23
N ASN A 282 -8.75 -13.87 -16.52
CA ASN A 282 -9.28 -12.59 -16.95
C ASN A 282 -9.09 -11.55 -15.84
N PHE A 283 -8.29 -10.53 -16.12
CA PHE A 283 -8.07 -9.41 -15.22
C PHE A 283 -8.85 -8.18 -15.72
N HIS A 284 -9.61 -7.56 -14.83
CA HIS A 284 -10.28 -6.30 -15.06
C HIS A 284 -9.96 -5.34 -13.92
N LEU A 285 -9.56 -4.11 -14.27
CA LEU A 285 -9.28 -3.05 -13.32
C LEU A 285 -10.10 -1.81 -13.69
N THR A 286 -10.87 -1.32 -12.74
CA THR A 286 -11.50 0.00 -12.76
C THR A 286 -10.81 0.94 -11.79
N ILE A 287 -10.34 2.08 -12.29
CA ILE A 287 -9.86 3.19 -11.47
C ILE A 287 -10.88 4.32 -11.52
N ASP A 288 -11.34 4.77 -10.35
CA ASP A 288 -12.24 5.90 -10.19
C ASP A 288 -11.55 7.04 -9.45
N LYS A 289 -11.34 8.16 -10.14
CA LYS A 289 -10.67 9.34 -9.56
C LYS A 289 -11.58 10.23 -8.71
N GLY A 290 -12.81 9.80 -8.43
CA GLY A 290 -13.77 10.45 -7.54
C GLY A 290 -14.51 11.64 -8.15
N LEU A 291 -13.79 12.65 -8.66
CA LEU A 291 -14.40 13.87 -9.21
C LEU A 291 -13.97 14.13 -10.66
N PRO A 292 -14.85 14.61 -11.57
CA PRO A 292 -14.52 14.84 -12.98
C PRO A 292 -13.35 15.81 -13.22
N GLN A 293 -13.14 16.76 -12.31
CA GLN A 293 -12.07 17.75 -12.35
C GLN A 293 -10.72 17.24 -11.82
N ASN A 294 -10.70 16.10 -11.12
CA ASN A 294 -9.44 15.51 -10.68
C ASN A 294 -8.62 15.00 -11.87
N LEU A 295 -7.32 14.89 -11.71
CA LEU A 295 -6.45 14.17 -12.65
C LEU A 295 -6.01 12.86 -12.01
N VAL A 296 -5.68 11.86 -12.83
CA VAL A 296 -5.22 10.56 -12.36
C VAL A 296 -4.05 10.08 -13.21
N SER A 297 -3.04 9.49 -12.59
CA SER A 297 -1.88 8.86 -13.24
C SER A 297 -1.56 7.54 -12.53
N PHE A 298 -1.26 6.51 -13.31
CA PHE A 298 -0.87 5.18 -12.83
C PHE A 298 -0.12 4.44 -13.94
N CYS A 299 0.68 3.46 -13.56
CA CYS A 299 1.39 2.62 -14.51
C CYS A 299 0.51 1.46 -15.01
N TRP A 300 0.35 1.37 -16.33
CA TRP A 300 -0.28 0.25 -17.02
C TRP A 300 0.32 0.09 -18.40
N ASP A 301 0.71 -1.14 -18.77
CA ASP A 301 1.38 -1.40 -20.05
C ASP A 301 0.38 -1.59 -21.20
N GLY A 302 -0.88 -1.87 -20.88
CA GLY A 302 -1.95 -2.10 -21.85
C GLY A 302 -2.72 -0.84 -22.21
N LYS A 303 -3.88 -1.04 -22.86
CA LYS A 303 -4.79 0.07 -23.18
C LYS A 303 -5.55 0.52 -21.93
N VAL A 304 -5.59 1.83 -21.71
CA VAL A 304 -6.50 2.48 -20.76
C VAL A 304 -7.71 3.03 -21.52
N THR A 305 -8.92 2.65 -21.10
CA THR A 305 -10.16 3.14 -21.71
C THR A 305 -10.91 4.00 -20.70
N LYS A 306 -11.13 5.28 -21.02
CA LYS A 306 -12.01 6.13 -20.20
C LYS A 306 -13.47 5.72 -20.43
N THR A 307 -14.15 5.23 -19.40
CA THR A 307 -15.54 4.72 -19.50
C THR A 307 -16.58 5.65 -18.90
N GLY A 308 -16.16 6.65 -18.13
CA GLY A 308 -17.05 7.64 -17.54
C GLY A 308 -16.36 8.98 -17.23
N PRO A 309 -17.07 9.91 -16.56
CA PRO A 309 -16.49 11.18 -16.13
C PRO A 309 -15.29 11.01 -15.18
N THR A 310 -15.29 9.93 -14.39
CA THR A 310 -14.28 9.65 -13.36
C THR A 310 -13.62 8.28 -13.51
N THR A 311 -14.18 7.38 -14.33
CA THR A 311 -13.76 5.98 -14.41
C THR A 311 -12.90 5.68 -15.64
N PHE A 312 -11.90 4.83 -15.41
CA PHE A 312 -10.98 4.29 -16.40
C PHE A 312 -10.91 2.78 -16.22
N GLU A 313 -11.00 2.03 -17.31
CA GLU A 313 -11.00 0.58 -17.32
C GLU A 313 -9.82 0.03 -18.12
N MET A 314 -9.26 -1.04 -17.58
CA MET A 314 -8.16 -1.81 -18.14
C MET A 314 -8.50 -3.30 -18.09
N GLU A 315 -8.11 -4.03 -19.12
CA GLU A 315 -8.35 -5.46 -19.23
C GLU A 315 -7.07 -6.18 -19.65
N ALA A 316 -6.87 -7.38 -19.12
CA ALA A 316 -5.84 -8.31 -19.58
C ALA A 316 -6.33 -9.76 -19.50
N LYS A 317 -5.73 -10.63 -20.33
CA LYS A 317 -6.01 -12.08 -20.34
C LYS A 317 -4.74 -12.85 -20.12
N ASP A 318 -4.84 -13.97 -19.40
CA ASP A 318 -3.71 -14.81 -19.01
C ASP A 318 -2.56 -13.95 -18.46
N TRP A 319 -2.92 -13.02 -17.59
CA TRP A 319 -2.06 -11.93 -17.16
C TRP A 319 -1.24 -12.33 -15.95
N TRP A 320 0.05 -12.01 -16.00
CA TRP A 320 0.96 -12.16 -14.87
C TRP A 320 1.19 -10.78 -14.26
N PRO A 321 0.72 -10.56 -13.02
CA PRO A 321 1.06 -9.35 -12.28
C PRO A 321 2.57 -9.13 -12.25
N PRO A 322 3.07 -7.93 -12.56
CA PRO A 322 4.50 -7.67 -12.56
C PRO A 322 5.07 -7.76 -11.14
N TYR A 323 6.12 -8.55 -10.98
CA TYR A 323 6.84 -8.62 -9.71
C TYR A 323 7.61 -7.32 -9.43
N GLY A 324 7.52 -6.79 -8.21
CA GLY A 324 8.27 -5.61 -7.78
C GLY A 324 7.78 -4.29 -8.38
N ARG A 325 6.61 -4.27 -9.01
CA ARG A 325 5.92 -3.04 -9.46
C ARG A 325 4.45 -3.19 -9.11
N GLU A 326 4.06 -2.66 -7.97
CA GLU A 326 2.66 -2.67 -7.51
C GLU A 326 1.82 -1.60 -8.22
N LEU A 327 0.50 -1.67 -8.06
CA LEU A 327 -0.39 -0.64 -8.57
C LEU A 327 -0.31 0.60 -7.67
N GLU A 328 0.24 1.67 -8.22
CA GLU A 328 0.35 2.97 -7.56
C GLU A 328 -0.49 3.98 -8.35
N VAL A 329 -1.53 4.51 -7.71
CA VAL A 329 -2.48 5.45 -8.32
C VAL A 329 -2.30 6.82 -7.71
N LEU A 330 -1.80 7.78 -8.48
CA LEU A 330 -1.75 9.20 -8.11
C LEU A 330 -3.03 9.89 -8.58
N ILE A 331 -3.69 10.60 -7.67
CA ILE A 331 -4.84 11.45 -7.95
C ILE A 331 -4.48 12.89 -7.56
N LEU A 332 -4.68 13.82 -8.49
CA LEU A 332 -4.59 15.25 -8.21
C LEU A 332 -6.00 15.75 -7.93
N ASN A 333 -6.27 16.06 -6.66
CA ASN A 333 -7.57 16.49 -6.19
C ASN A 333 -7.70 17.99 -6.38
N ARG A 334 -8.66 18.43 -7.19
CA ARG A 334 -8.82 19.85 -7.50
C ARG A 334 -9.20 20.63 -6.24
N GLN A 335 -8.37 21.60 -5.88
CA GLN A 335 -8.68 22.60 -4.86
C GLN A 335 -9.64 23.64 -5.46
N ASN A 336 -10.66 24.04 -4.69
CA ASN A 336 -11.70 24.98 -5.10
C ASN A 336 -12.38 24.62 -6.43
N PRO A 337 -13.23 23.56 -6.46
CA PRO A 337 -14.14 23.40 -7.58
C PRO A 337 -15.02 24.66 -7.61
N GLU A 338 -14.98 25.44 -8.70
CA GLU A 338 -16.06 26.40 -8.91
C GLU A 338 -17.39 25.64 -8.75
N PRO A 339 -18.37 26.18 -8.03
CA PRO A 339 -19.66 25.52 -7.91
C PRO A 339 -20.22 25.38 -9.33
N ASN A 340 -20.53 24.14 -9.72
CA ASN A 340 -21.18 23.80 -10.99
C ASN A 340 -22.24 24.86 -11.33
N VAL A 341 -21.92 25.78 -12.24
CA VAL A 341 -22.92 26.61 -12.91
C VAL A 341 -23.54 25.68 -13.95
N GLY A 342 -24.76 25.24 -13.64
CA GLY A 342 -25.47 24.17 -14.34
C GLY A 342 -26.06 24.52 -15.69
#